data_AF-A0A537FTX1-F1
#
_entry.id   AF-A0A537FTX1-F1
#
_cell.length_a   1.000
_cell.length_b   1.000
_cell.length_c   1.000
_cell.angle_alpha   90.00
_cell.angle_beta   90.00
_cell.angle_gamma   90.00
#
_symmetry.space_group_name_H-M   'P 1'
#
loop_
_entity.id
_entity.type
_entity.pdbx_description
1 polymer ?
#
loop_
_entity_poly.entity_id
_entity_poly.type
_entity_poly.pdbx_seq_one_letter_code
_entity_poly.pdbx_strand_id
1 'polypeptide(L)' 'MTLPTITVDLLDSKAKQTQKRQLAKSLTKVLSETLGYPDKEITIIFKST' A
#
# COMPACT_ATOMS: atom_id res chain seq x y z
N MET A 1 -6.41 -15.99 10.35
CA MET A 1 -6.90 -14.95 9.43
C MET A 1 -5.72 -14.48 8.60
N THR A 2 -5.80 -14.54 7.26
CA THR A 2 -4.74 -14.04 6.37
C THR A 2 -4.90 -12.54 6.22
N LEU A 3 -3.91 -11.78 6.71
CA LEU A 3 -3.87 -10.32 6.60
C LEU A 3 -3.72 -9.92 5.13
N PRO A 4 -4.52 -8.97 4.61
CA PRO A 4 -4.39 -8.48 3.25
C PRO A 4 -3.00 -7.87 3.03
N THR A 5 -2.21 -8.53 2.19
CA THR A 5 -0.86 -8.10 1.83
C THR A 5 -0.86 -7.65 0.37
N ILE A 6 -0.42 -6.43 0.13
CA ILE A 6 -0.38 -5.83 -1.20
C ILE A 6 1.06 -5.55 -1.57
N THR A 7 1.47 -6.08 -2.72
CA THR A 7 2.77 -5.79 -3.30
C THR A 7 2.57 -4.75 -4.39
N VAL A 8 3.31 -3.65 -4.29
CA VAL A 8 3.33 -2.59 -5.31
C VAL A 8 4.72 -2.61 -5.93
N ASP A 9 4.79 -3.06 -7.18
CA ASP A 9 6.01 -2.97 -7.99
C ASP A 9 6.11 -1.55 -8.56
N LEU A 10 7.11 -0.81 -8.11
CA LEU A 10 7.41 0.53 -8.60
C LEU A 10 8.44 0.42 -9.73
N LEU A 11 8.02 0.76 -10.94
CA LEU A 11 8.83 0.77 -12.18
C LEU A 11 9.97 1.80 -12.17
N ASP A 12 9.98 2.73 -11.21
CA ASP A 12 10.98 3.80 -11.17
C ASP A 12 11.47 4.04 -9.74
N SER A 13 12.78 3.84 -9.54
CA SER A 13 13.51 4.05 -8.29
C SER A 13 13.42 5.51 -7.79
N LYS A 14 12.94 6.44 -8.63
CA LYS A 14 12.80 7.87 -8.30
C LYS A 14 11.57 8.23 -7.46
N ALA A 15 10.69 7.29 -7.12
CA ALA A 15 9.55 7.59 -6.25
C ALA A 15 10.04 8.09 -4.88
N LYS A 16 9.85 9.39 -4.61
CA LYS A 16 10.28 10.00 -3.35
C LYS A 16 9.57 9.33 -2.18
N GLN A 17 10.23 9.27 -1.02
CA GLN A 17 9.65 8.68 0.19
C GLN A 17 8.28 9.30 0.54
N THR A 18 8.08 10.59 0.27
CA THR A 18 6.80 11.30 0.42
C THR A 18 5.72 10.75 -0.49
N GLN A 19 6.05 10.43 -1.75
CA GLN A 19 5.12 9.83 -2.71
C GLN A 19 4.75 8.40 -2.28
N LYS A 20 5.72 7.59 -1.84
CA LYS A 20 5.44 6.23 -1.30
C LYS A 20 4.50 6.28 -0.10
N ARG A 21 4.69 7.25 0.81
CA ARG A 21 3.78 7.49 1.95
C ARG A 21 2.38 7.90 1.52
N GLN A 22 2.25 8.81 0.56
CA GLN A 22 0.94 9.19 0.03
C GLN A 22 0.26 8.00 -0.66
N LEU A 23 1.00 7.24 -1.47
CA LEU A 23 0.49 6.05 -2.13
C LEU A 23 -0.03 5.02 -1.13
N ALA A 24 0.75 4.75 -0.07
CA ALA A 24 0.35 3.84 1.00
C ALA A 24 -0.96 4.30 1.65
N LYS A 25 -1.08 5.58 2.03
CA LYS A 25 -2.32 6.12 2.62
C LYS A 25 -3.52 5.99 1.69
N SER A 26 -3.35 6.33 0.42
CA SER A 26 -4.43 6.23 -0.57
C SER A 26 -4.87 4.78 -0.76
N LEU A 27 -3.91 3.85 -0.88
CA LEU A 27 -4.20 2.43 -1.02
C LEU A 27 -4.90 1.86 0.21
N THR A 28 -4.40 2.14 1.42
CA THR A 28 -5.04 1.73 2.68
C THR A 28 -6.47 2.22 2.74
N LYS A 29 -6.74 3.49 2.40
CA LYS A 29 -8.09 4.05 2.38
C LYS A 29 -9.01 3.34 1.40
N VAL A 30 -8.55 3.10 0.17
CA VAL A 30 -9.34 2.40 -0.85
C VAL A 30 -9.70 0.99 -0.38
N LEU A 31 -8.79 0.27 0.24
CA LEU A 31 -9.03 -1.10 0.72
C LEU A 31 -9.95 -1.15 1.93
N SER A 32 -9.81 -0.17 2.82
CA SER A 32 -10.70 0.01 3.96
C SER A 32 -12.13 0.26 3.47
N GLU A 33 -12.30 1.12 2.46
CA GLU A 33 -13.62 1.45 1.89
C GLU A 33 -14.20 0.33 1.00
N THR A 34 -13.38 -0.39 0.25
CA THR A 34 -13.84 -1.41 -0.73
C THR A 34 -14.00 -2.80 -0.15
N LEU A 35 -13.11 -3.19 0.78
CA LEU A 35 -13.04 -4.54 1.33
C LEU A 35 -13.35 -4.58 2.83
N GLY A 36 -13.52 -3.41 3.47
CA GLY A 36 -13.86 -3.32 4.89
C GLY A 36 -12.72 -3.69 5.84
N TYR A 37 -11.48 -3.78 5.35
CA TYR A 37 -10.33 -4.12 6.19
C TYR A 37 -9.91 -2.94 7.06
N PRO A 38 -9.74 -3.13 8.37
CA PRO A 38 -9.25 -2.07 9.23
C PRO A 38 -7.81 -1.70 8.84
N ASP A 39 -7.48 -0.41 8.88
CA ASP A 39 -6.18 0.13 8.45
C ASP A 39 -4.98 -0.57 9.09
N LYS A 40 -5.14 -1.10 10.31
CA LYS A 40 -4.11 -1.81 11.08
C LYS A 40 -3.80 -3.21 10.54
N GLU A 41 -4.62 -3.73 9.66
CA GLU A 41 -4.52 -5.08 9.11
C GLU A 41 -4.00 -5.10 7.65
N ILE A 42 -3.69 -3.93 7.08
CA ILE A 42 -3.23 -3.80 5.69
C ILE A 42 -1.71 -3.65 5.66
N THR A 43 -1.02 -4.58 5.01
CA THR A 43 0.43 -4.50 4.79
C THR A 43 0.73 -4.15 3.34
N ILE A 44 1.45 -3.04 3.11
CA ILE A 44 1.86 -2.59 1.77
C ILE A 44 3.37 -2.74 1.63
N ILE A 45 3.79 -3.54 0.66
CA ILE A 45 5.20 -3.80 0.36
C ILE A 45 5.54 -3.13 -0.97
N PHE A 46 6.45 -2.16 -0.93
CA PHE A 46 7.00 -1.55 -2.14
C PHE A 46 8.22 -2.32 -2.60
N LYS A 47 8.13 -2.97 -3.76
CA LYS A 47 9.28 -3.58 -4.43
C LYS A 47 9.79 -2.62 -5.49
N SER A 48 11.11 -2.43 -5.50
CA SER A 48 11.80 -1.77 -6.60
C SER A 48 12.37 -2.87 -7.47
N THR A 49 12.00 -2.88 -8.75
CA THR A 49 12.68 -3.68 -9.76
C THR A 49 13.79 -2.86 -10.40
#